data_AF-A0A5C6YT97-F1
#
_entry.id   AF-A0A5C6YT97-F1
#
_cell.length_a   1.000
_cell.length_b   1.000
_cell.length_c   1.000
_cell.angle_alpha   90.00
_cell.angle_beta   90.00
_cell.angle_gamma   90.00
#
_symmetry.space_group_name_H-M   'P 1'
#
loop_
_entity.id
_entity.type
_entity.pdbx_description
1 polymer ?
#
loop_
_entity_poly.entity_id
_entity_poly.type
_entity_poly.pdbx_seq_one_letter_code
_entity_poly.pdbx_strand_id
1 'polypeptide(L)' 'MVLLIYNLFMFVAQATSGGEGPPPPSQNRPPQLPIDDNIWILIAVGVLFGIYIIYRRNRSTSKAA' A
#
# COMPACT_ATOMS: atom_id res chain seq x y z
N MET A 1 26.44 36.38 26.70
CA MET A 1 27.30 35.67 25.72
C MET A 1 27.83 34.35 26.24
N VAL A 2 28.48 34.30 27.41
CA VAL A 2 28.97 33.05 28.02
C VAL A 2 27.89 31.98 28.20
N LEU A 3 26.69 32.38 28.65
CA LEU A 3 25.57 31.45 28.86
C LEU A 3 25.03 30.85 27.55
N LEU A 4 25.09 31.61 26.45
CA LEU A 4 24.70 31.15 25.12
C LEU A 4 25.71 30.13 24.59
N ILE A 5 27.01 30.40 24.78
CA ILE A 5 28.10 29.49 24.38
C ILE A 5 28.02 28.17 25.14
N TYR A 6 27.72 28.21 26.44
CA TYR A 6 27.53 27.01 27.27
C TYR A 6 26.37 26.15 26.76
N ASN A 7 25.22 26.75 26.46
CA ASN A 7 24.06 26.01 25.95
C ASN A 7 24.34 25.40 24.56
N LEU A 8 25.05 26.12 23.69
CA LEU A 8 25.44 25.61 22.37
C LEU A 8 26.36 24.39 22.49
N PHE A 9 27.34 24.44 23.40
CA PHE A 9 28.27 23.33 23.62
C PHE A 9 27.56 22.08 24.16
N MET A 10 26.64 22.25 25.11
CA MET A 10 25.85 21.15 25.66
C MET A 10 24.88 20.53 24.63
N PHE A 11 24.35 21.33 23.71
CA PHE A 11 23.51 20.84 22.62
C PHE A 11 24.31 20.01 21.61
N VAL A 12 25.49 20.48 21.22
CA VAL A 12 26.39 19.74 20.31
C VAL A 12 26.87 18.44 20.95
N ALA A 13 27.18 18.45 22.25
CA ALA A 13 27.58 17.24 22.97
C ALA A 13 26.49 16.16 23.02
N GLN A 14 25.22 16.55 23.07
CA GLN A 14 24.09 15.61 23.02
C GLN A 14 23.79 15.11 21.60
N ALA A 15 24.03 15.95 20.59
CA ALA A 15 23.84 15.56 19.19
C ALA A 15 24.88 14.52 18.72
N THR A 16 26.06 14.47 19.34
CA THR A 16 27.12 13.51 19.02
C THR A 16 27.08 12.24 19.86
N SER A 17 26.40 12.24 21.01
CA SER A 17 26.08 11.02 21.73
C SER A 17 25.02 10.26 20.94
N GLY A 18 25.46 9.31 20.12
CA GLY A 18 24.62 8.49 19.23
C GLY A 18 23.63 7.61 19.98
N GLY A 19 22.62 8.23 20.60
CA GLY A 19 21.42 7.55 21.03
C GLY A 19 20.77 6.92 19.81
N GLU A 20 20.58 5.61 19.86
CA GLU A 20 19.82 4.86 18.86
C GLU A 20 18.55 5.67 18.55
N GLY A 21 18.37 6.02 17.27
CA GLY A 21 17.15 6.67 16.83
C GLY A 21 15.93 5.87 17.28
N PRO A 22 14.73 6.47 17.28
CA PRO A 22 13.52 5.74 17.66
C PRO A 22 13.49 4.40 16.92
N PRO A 23 13.07 3.30 17.59
CA PRO A 23 13.08 1.99 16.97
C PRO A 23 12.39 2.07 15.61
N PRO A 24 12.93 1.39 14.59
CA PRO A 24 12.37 1.45 13.26
C PRO A 24 10.88 1.13 13.32
N PRO A 25 10.03 1.87 12.58
CA PRO A 25 8.59 1.65 12.61
C PRO A 25 8.30 0.18 12.31
N SER A 26 7.37 -0.42 13.06
CA SER A 26 7.04 -1.83 12.90
C SER A 26 6.65 -2.11 11.45
N GLN A 27 7.28 -3.10 10.83
CA GLN A 27 6.82 -3.69 9.57
C GLN A 27 5.58 -4.55 9.83
N ASN A 28 4.50 -3.95 10.32
CA ASN A 28 3.22 -4.62 10.38
C ASN A 28 2.71 -4.75 8.95
N ARG A 29 2.86 -5.94 8.37
CA ARG A 29 2.15 -6.28 7.14
C ARG A 29 0.64 -6.23 7.44
N PRO A 30 -0.18 -5.73 6.52
CA PRO A 30 -1.62 -5.82 6.66
C PRO A 30 -2.03 -7.29 6.89
N PRO A 31 -3.08 -7.55 7.67
CA PRO A 31 -3.57 -8.90 7.89
C PRO A 31 -3.95 -9.52 6.56
N GLN A 32 -3.54 -10.77 6.36
CA GLN A 32 -3.88 -11.56 5.17
C GLN A 32 -5.39 -11.85 5.19
N LEU A 33 -6.07 -11.57 4.09
CA LEU A 33 -7.50 -11.86 3.95
C LEU A 33 -7.70 -13.17 3.17
N PRO A 34 -8.77 -13.93 3.44
CA PRO A 34 -9.09 -15.14 2.66
C PRO A 34 -9.26 -14.91 1.15
N ILE A 35 -9.51 -13.66 0.73
CA ILE A 35 -9.58 -13.28 -0.69
C ILE A 35 -8.21 -13.28 -1.37
N ASP A 36 -7.13 -13.07 -0.62
CA ASP A 36 -5.77 -12.96 -1.16
C ASP A 36 -5.31 -14.29 -1.79
N ASP A 37 -5.78 -15.42 -1.26
CA ASP A 37 -5.44 -16.77 -1.74
C ASP A 37 -6.06 -17.07 -3.12
N ASN A 38 -7.24 -16.53 -3.40
CA ASN A 38 -8.09 -16.96 -4.52
C ASN A 38 -8.57 -15.80 -5.42
N ILE A 39 -7.95 -14.63 -5.33
CA ILE A 39 -8.34 -13.44 -6.12
C ILE A 39 -8.38 -13.71 -7.64
N TRP A 40 -7.55 -14.63 -8.13
CA TRP A 40 -7.52 -15.07 -9.53
C TRP A 40 -8.85 -15.65 -10.00
N ILE A 41 -9.59 -16.35 -9.13
CA ILE A 41 -10.90 -16.92 -9.46
C ILE A 41 -11.89 -15.79 -9.71
N LEU A 42 -11.88 -14.75 -8.87
CA LEU A 42 -12.76 -13.59 -9.01
C LEU A 42 -12.49 -12.83 -10.32
N ILE A 43 -11.21 -12.66 -10.66
CA ILE A 43 -10.79 -12.04 -11.92
C ILE A 43 -11.27 -12.89 -13.12
N ALA A 44 -11.06 -14.21 -13.07
CA ALA A 44 -11.46 -15.12 -14.15
C ALA A 44 -12.99 -15.09 -14.36
N VAL A 45 -13.78 -15.16 -13.28
CA VAL A 45 -15.24 -15.06 -13.35
C VAL A 45 -15.69 -13.71 -13.90
N GLY A 46 -15.06 -12.61 -13.47
CA GLY A 46 -15.36 -11.27 -13.98
C GLY A 46 -15.10 -11.12 -15.48
N VAL A 47 -13.96 -11.64 -15.97
CA VAL A 47 -13.62 -11.64 -17.40
C VAL A 47 -14.62 -12.49 -18.19
N LEU A 48 -14.91 -13.71 -17.74
CA LEU A 48 -15.88 -14.60 -18.40
C LEU A 48 -17.27 -13.95 -18.47
N PHE A 49 -17.72 -13.31 -17.39
CA PHE A 49 -18.99 -12.62 -17.35
C PHE A 49 -19.02 -11.41 -18.29
N GLY A 50 -17.94 -10.64 -18.37
CA GLY A 50 -17.80 -9.54 -19.33
C GLY A 50 -17.89 -10.02 -20.78
N ILE A 51 -17.18 -11.10 -21.12
CA ILE A 51 -17.25 -11.74 -22.45
C ILE A 51 -18.68 -12.19 -22.77
N TYR A 52 -19.36 -12.83 -21.81
CA TYR A 52 -20.75 -13.26 -21.97
C TYR A 52 -21.69 -12.10 -22.28
N ILE A 53 -21.57 -10.97 -21.57
CA ILE A 53 -22.39 -9.77 -21.82
C ILE A 53 -22.15 -9.24 -23.23
N ILE A 54 -20.89 -9.10 -23.65
CA ILE A 54 -20.53 -8.59 -24.98
C ILE A 54 -21.09 -9.52 -26.07
N TYR A 55 -20.87 -10.83 -25.92
CA TYR A 55 -21.37 -11.83 -26.86
C TYR A 55 -22.89 -11.80 -26.97
N ARG A 56 -23.60 -11.76 -25.84
CA ARG A 56 -25.06 -11.71 -25.81
C ARG A 56 -25.60 -10.45 -26.49
N ARG A 57 -24.98 -9.30 -26.24
CA ARG A 57 -25.35 -8.03 -26.86
C ARG A 57 -25.18 -8.07 -28.38
N ASN A 58 -24.03 -8.54 -28.85
CA ASN A 58 -23.75 -8.62 -30.29
C ASN A 58 -24.71 -9.57 -31.02
N ARG A 59 -25.10 -10.68 -30.38
CA ARG A 59 -26.05 -11.62 -30.97
C ARG A 59 -27.47 -11.06 -31.06
N SER A 60 -27.86 -10.15 -30.16
CA SER A 60 -29.17 -9.48 -30.23
C SER A 60 -29.27 -8.45 -31.35
N THR A 61 -28.19 -7.72 -31.64
CA THR A 61 -28.15 -6.76 -32.76
C THR A 61 -28.07 -7.46 -34.12
N SER A 62 -27.37 -8.59 -34.24
CA SER A 62 -27.33 -9.37 -35.49
C SER A 62 -28.63 -10.10 -35.84
N LYS A 63 -29.59 -10.22 -34.92
CA LYS A 63 -30.93 -10.76 -35.23
C LYS A 63 -31.94 -9.69 -35.63
N ALA A 64 -31.59 -8.41 -35.48
CA ALA A 64 -32.45 -7.27 -35.76
C ALA A 64 -32.03 -6.49 -37.02
N ALA A 65 -30.95 -6.90 -37.68
CA ALA A 65 -30.50 -6.44 -39.00
C ALA A 65 -30.68 -7.57 -40.02
#